data_AF-A0A7U9SS84-F1
#
_entry.id   AF-A0A7U9SS84-F1
#
_cell.length_a   1.000
_cell.length_b   1.000
_cell.length_c   1.000
_cell.angle_alpha   90.00
_cell.angle_beta   90.00
_cell.angle_gamma   90.00
#
_symmetry.space_group_name_H-M   'P 1'
#
loop_
_entity.id
_entity.type
_entity.pdbx_description
1 polymer ?
#
loop_
_entity_poly.entity_id
_entity_poly.type
_entity_poly.pdbx_seq_one_letter_code
_entity_poly.pdbx_strand_id
1 'polypeptide(L)'
;MYYVALIIIGIILVWRMAAGFRKGMVREIASLIAMIVAVFCILLLLGAAGSYMEREMGKVFQIVAALLGVCLIYRLMQLFLTSLELISKLPVIKGVDKLLGAAVGLAEGGIIAGLLVYFLKNWGLSALG
;
A
#
# COMPACT_ATOMS: atom_id res chain seq x y z
N MET A 1 -25.24 9.56 5.91
CA MET A 1 -23.76 9.61 5.81
C MET A 1 -23.14 8.23 5.58
N TYR A 2 -23.55 7.18 6.31
CA TYR A 2 -22.98 5.83 6.14
C TYR A 2 -23.22 5.18 4.77
N TYR A 3 -24.40 5.39 4.17
CA TYR A 3 -24.71 4.85 2.84
C TYR A 3 -23.80 5.41 1.73
N VAL A 4 -23.43 6.69 1.81
CA VAL A 4 -22.53 7.33 0.84
C VAL A 4 -21.13 6.74 0.95
N ALA A 5 -20.65 6.48 2.17
CA ALA A 5 -19.38 5.81 2.39
C ALA A 5 -19.36 4.39 1.82
N LEU A 6 -20.42 3.60 2.05
CA LEU A 6 -20.55 2.25 1.49
C LEU A 6 -20.53 2.24 -0.05
N ILE A 7 -21.18 3.22 -0.69
CA ILE A 7 -21.18 3.35 -2.15
C ILE A 7 -19.77 3.66 -2.67
N ILE A 8 -19.05 4.59 -2.03
CA ILE A 8 -17.67 4.95 -2.41
C ILE A 8 -16.74 3.74 -2.23
N ILE A 9 -16.86 3.02 -1.11
CA ILE A 9 -16.08 1.82 -0.82
C ILE A 9 -16.36 0.72 -1.84
N GLY A 10 -17.63 0.49 -2.18
CA GLY A 10 -18.03 -0.48 -3.21
C GLY A 10 -17.42 -0.16 -4.56
N ILE A 11 -17.44 1.10 -4.98
CA ILE A 11 -16.82 1.55 -6.24
C ILE A 11 -15.30 1.34 -6.21
N ILE A 12 -14.62 1.70 -5.11
CA ILE A 12 -13.18 1.50 -4.96
C ILE A 12 -12.81 0.02 -5.01
N LEU A 13 -13.56 -0.84 -4.31
CA LEU A 13 -13.34 -2.29 -4.29
C LEU A 13 -13.50 -2.90 -5.67
N VAL A 14 -14.59 -2.58 -6.38
CA VAL A 14 -14.84 -3.10 -7.74
C VAL A 14 -13.76 -2.63 -8.71
N TRP A 15 -13.36 -1.37 -8.63
CA TRP A 15 -12.28 -0.83 -9.48
C TRP A 15 -10.95 -1.49 -9.17
N ARG A 16 -10.60 -1.65 -7.89
CA ARG A 16 -9.34 -2.29 -7.46
C ARG A 16 -9.30 -3.77 -7.81
N MET A 17 -10.40 -4.49 -7.65
CA MET A 17 -10.53 -5.89 -8.05
C MET A 17 -10.37 -6.06 -9.56
N ALA A 18 -11.02 -5.21 -10.36
CA ALA A 18 -10.89 -5.20 -11.82
C ALA A 18 -9.49 -4.76 -12.30
N ALA A 19 -8.80 -3.91 -11.53
CA ALA A 19 -7.43 -3.52 -11.78
C ALA A 19 -6.45 -4.67 -11.45
N GLY A 20 -6.64 -5.38 -10.34
CA GLY A 20 -5.82 -6.53 -9.93
C GLY A 20 -5.91 -7.70 -10.91
N PHE A 21 -7.10 -7.97 -11.45
CA PHE A 21 -7.28 -9.01 -12.48
C PHE A 21 -6.59 -8.66 -13.82
N ARG A 22 -6.35 -7.37 -14.10
CA ARG A 22 -5.68 -6.93 -15.35
C ARG A 22 -4.17 -6.78 -15.21
N LYS A 23 -3.66 -6.49 -14.01
CA LYS A 23 -2.24 -6.22 -13.77
C LYS A 23 -1.39 -7.47 -13.53
N GLY A 24 -1.99 -8.58 -13.07
CA GLY A 24 -1.26 -9.80 -12.70
C GLY A 24 -0.87 -9.83 -11.22
N MET A 25 -0.50 -11.01 -10.71
CA MET A 25 -0.23 -11.25 -9.28
C MET A 25 0.99 -10.48 -8.79
N VAL A 26 2.10 -10.56 -9.52
CA VAL A 26 3.38 -10.03 -9.05
C VAL A 26 3.32 -8.50 -8.93
N ARG A 27 2.67 -7.82 -9.88
CA ARG A 27 2.45 -6.38 -9.82
C ARG A 27 1.58 -5.93 -8.63
N GLU A 28 0.58 -6.73 -8.25
CA GLU A 28 -0.27 -6.40 -7.11
C GLU A 28 0.38 -6.75 -5.76
N ILE A 29 1.19 -7.81 -5.69
CA ILE A 29 2.08 -8.04 -4.54
C ILE A 29 3.08 -6.89 -4.39
N ALA A 30 3.66 -6.41 -5.49
CA ALA A 30 4.54 -5.25 -5.47
C ALA A 30 3.82 -4.00 -4.97
N SER A 31 2.57 -3.76 -5.40
CA SER A 31 1.72 -2.67 -4.90
C SER A 31 1.47 -2.78 -3.39
N LEU A 32 1.16 -3.97 -2.89
CA LEU A 32 1.00 -4.23 -1.46
C LEU A 32 2.25 -3.87 -0.64
N ILE A 33 3.42 -4.33 -1.09
CA ILE A 33 4.68 -4.03 -0.41
C ILE A 33 4.95 -2.51 -0.48
N ALA A 34 4.64 -1.86 -1.61
CA ALA A 34 4.73 -0.41 -1.76
C ALA A 34 3.91 0.32 -0.70
N MET A 35 2.68 -0.14 -0.48
CA MET A 35 1.77 0.47 0.47
C MET A 35 2.31 0.36 1.90
N ILE A 36 2.84 -0.80 2.28
CA ILE A 36 3.45 -1.02 3.61
C ILE A 36 4.67 -0.10 3.80
N VAL A 37 5.55 -0.02 2.79
CA VAL A 37 6.72 0.85 2.82
C VAL A 37 6.33 2.32 2.87
N ALA A 38 5.27 2.73 2.17
CA ALA A 38 4.74 4.09 2.23
C ALA A 38 4.25 4.45 3.63
N VAL A 39 3.52 3.56 4.31
CA VAL A 39 3.11 3.76 5.71
C VAL A 39 4.32 3.90 6.61
N PHE A 40 5.32 3.02 6.47
CA PHE A 40 6.56 3.10 7.25
C PHE A 40 7.32 4.40 7.00
N CYS A 41 7.37 4.86 5.76
CA CYS A 41 7.95 6.14 5.36
C CYS A 41 7.26 7.32 6.04
N ILE A 42 5.92 7.33 6.10
CA ILE A 42 5.15 8.35 6.81
C ILE A 42 5.46 8.35 8.31
N LEU A 43 5.55 7.17 8.94
CA LEU A 43 5.91 7.05 10.36
C LEU A 43 7.31 7.59 10.64
N LEU A 44 8.28 7.29 9.78
CA LEU A 44 9.64 7.83 9.88
C LEU A 44 9.66 9.34 9.70
N LEU A 45 8.89 9.89 8.75
CA LEU A 45 8.79 11.34 8.55
C LEU A 45 8.14 12.04 9.75
N LEU A 46 7.11 11.45 10.36
CA LEU A 46 6.52 11.95 11.60
C LEU A 46 7.53 11.93 12.76
N GLY A 47 8.32 10.87 12.88
CA GLY A 47 9.42 10.78 13.85
C GLY A 47 10.52 11.81 13.60
N ALA A 48 10.86 12.06 12.33
CA ALA A 48 11.79 13.11 11.94
C ALA A 48 11.25 14.49 12.32
N ALA A 49 9.98 14.78 11.99
CA ALA A 49 9.32 16.04 12.33
C ALA A 49 9.28 16.29 13.84
N GLY A 50 9.02 15.26 14.65
CA GLY A 50 9.14 15.32 16.11
C GLY A 50 10.57 15.64 16.56
N SER A 51 11.57 14.95 16.00
CA SER A 51 12.98 15.17 16.33
C SER A 51 13.51 16.55 15.88
N TYR A 52 12.97 17.13 14.80
CA TYR A 52 13.25 18.51 14.39
C TYR A 52 12.78 19.53 15.43
N MET A 53 11.68 19.26 16.12
CA MET A 53 11.12 20.15 17.14
C MET A 53 11.95 20.16 18.43
N GLU A 54 12.61 19.03 18.75
CA GLU A 54 13.49 18.86 19.93
C GLU A 54 14.96 19.32 19.71
N ARG A 55 15.32 19.85 18.53
CA ARG A 55 16.69 20.28 18.17
C ARG A 55 17.77 19.18 18.28
N GLU A 56 17.41 17.90 18.19
CA GLU A 56 18.38 16.80 18.06
C GLU A 56 18.76 16.57 16.58
N MET A 57 19.65 17.41 16.05
CA MET A 57 20.13 17.31 14.65
C MET A 57 20.72 15.92 14.30
N GLY A 58 21.26 15.19 15.29
CA GLY A 58 21.80 13.84 15.09
C GLY A 58 20.74 12.78 14.75
N LYS A 59 19.59 12.80 15.42
CA LYS A 59 18.50 11.83 15.17
C LYS A 59 17.83 12.05 13.83
N VAL A 60 17.64 13.31 13.45
CA VAL A 60 17.08 13.68 12.14
C VAL A 60 17.91 13.10 10.99
N PHE A 61 19.23 13.27 11.04
CA PHE A 61 20.13 12.74 10.02
C PHE A 61 20.04 11.21 9.94
N GLN A 62 19.97 10.54 11.08
CA GLN A 62 19.85 9.08 11.16
C GLN A 62 18.51 8.58 10.56
N ILE A 63 17.40 9.28 10.82
CA ILE A 63 16.08 8.94 10.26
C ILE A 63 16.05 9.16 8.74
N VAL A 64 16.62 10.26 8.24
CA VAL A 64 16.70 10.54 6.79
C VAL A 64 17.58 9.50 6.09
N ALA A 65 18.72 9.13 6.67
CA ALA A 65 19.59 8.08 6.13
C ALA A 65 18.89 6.71 6.11
N ALA A 66 18.16 6.36 7.18
CA ALA A 66 17.36 5.14 7.24
C ALA A 66 16.25 5.12 6.18
N LEU A 67 15.57 6.25 5.97
CA LEU A 67 14.53 6.41 4.95
C LEU A 67 15.07 6.13 3.54
N LEU A 68 16.23 6.71 3.21
CA LEU A 68 16.91 6.48 1.94
C LEU A 68 17.31 5.01 1.77
N GLY A 69 17.84 4.39 2.82
CA GLY A 69 18.20 2.97 2.82
C GLY A 69 17.00 2.05 2.53
N VAL A 70 15.88 2.26 3.24
CA VAL A 70 14.65 1.48 3.05
C VAL A 70 14.08 1.68 1.64
N CYS A 71 14.03 2.92 1.15
CA CYS A 71 13.60 3.23 -0.21
C CYS A 71 14.46 2.56 -1.29
N LEU A 72 15.78 2.53 -1.12
CA LEU A 72 16.71 1.88 -2.05
C LEU A 72 16.50 0.37 -2.09
N ILE A 73 16.45 -0.28 -0.93
CA ILE A 73 16.22 -1.74 -0.83
C ILE A 73 14.86 -2.09 -1.44
N TYR A 74 13.82 -1.33 -1.10
CA TYR A 74 12.49 -1.51 -1.66
C TYR A 74 12.49 -1.41 -3.19
N ARG A 75 13.14 -0.38 -3.75
CA ARG A 75 13.19 -0.18 -5.20
C ARG A 75 13.94 -1.32 -5.90
N LEU A 76 15.02 -1.82 -5.31
CA LEU A 76 15.73 -3.01 -5.81
C LEU A 76 14.82 -4.23 -5.79
N MET A 77 14.16 -4.52 -4.66
CA MET A 77 13.30 -5.68 -4.52
C MET A 77 12.13 -5.64 -5.52
N GLN A 78 11.53 -4.47 -5.72
CA GLN A 78 10.46 -4.27 -6.71
C GLN A 78 10.95 -4.56 -8.15
N LEU A 79 12.19 -4.18 -8.48
CA LEU A 79 12.80 -4.47 -9.79
C LEU A 79 13.05 -5.98 -9.98
N PHE A 80 13.54 -6.67 -8.95
CA PHE A 80 13.74 -8.12 -8.99
C PHE A 80 12.42 -8.88 -9.15
N LEU A 81 11.38 -8.49 -8.41
CA LEU A 81 10.04 -9.08 -8.53
C LEU A 81 9.46 -8.89 -9.94
N THR A 82 9.59 -7.68 -10.50
CA THR A 82 9.14 -7.38 -11.87
C THR A 82 9.89 -8.20 -12.92
N SER A 83 11.17 -8.48 -12.69
CA SER A 83 11.98 -9.31 -13.58
C SER A 83 11.56 -10.78 -13.54
N LEU A 84 11.12 -11.27 -12.37
CA LEU A 84 10.55 -12.61 -12.19
C LEU A 84 9.18 -12.76 -12.87
N GLU A 85 8.37 -11.70 -12.90
CA GLU A 85 7.10 -11.64 -13.63
C GLU A 85 7.30 -11.84 -15.15
N LEU A 86 8.39 -11.29 -15.71
CA LEU A 86 8.73 -11.47 -17.14
C LEU A 86 9.06 -12.93 -17.48
N ILE A 87 9.66 -13.67 -16.55
CA ILE A 87 10.01 -15.08 -16.71
C ILE A 87 8.78 -16.00 -16.55
N SER A 88 7.78 -15.60 -15.74
CA SER A 88 6.53 -16.36 -15.56
C SER A 88 5.53 -16.25 -16.72
N LYS A 89 5.87 -15.58 -17.83
CA LYS A 89 4.96 -15.34 -18.97
C LYS A 89 4.58 -16.59 -19.79
N LEU A 90 4.92 -17.80 -19.36
CA LEU A 90 4.49 -19.03 -20.03
C LEU A 90 2.95 -19.19 -19.96
N PRO A 91 2.29 -19.52 -21.08
CA PRO A 91 0.84 -19.37 -21.28
C PRO A 91 -0.05 -20.15 -20.30
N VAL A 92 0.46 -21.22 -19.69
CA VAL A 92 -0.26 -22.02 -18.68
C VAL A 92 -0.38 -21.28 -17.34
N ILE A 93 0.59 -20.43 -16.98
CA ILE A 93 0.65 -19.76 -15.67
C ILE A 93 -0.13 -18.44 -15.68
N LYS A 94 -0.38 -17.84 -16.86
CA LYS A 94 -1.13 -16.57 -16.99
C LYS A 94 -2.55 -16.61 -16.42
N GLY A 95 -3.22 -17.77 -16.49
CA GLY A 95 -4.56 -17.94 -15.90
C GLY A 95 -4.52 -17.91 -14.37
N VAL A 96 -3.55 -18.62 -13.79
CA VAL A 96 -3.31 -18.65 -12.34
C VAL A 96 -2.82 -17.29 -11.85
N ASP A 97 -1.93 -16.62 -12.58
CA ASP A 97 -1.40 -15.30 -12.24
C ASP A 97 -2.50 -14.22 -12.23
N LYS A 98 -3.48 -14.30 -13.14
CA LYS A 98 -4.67 -13.43 -13.09
C LYS A 98 -5.62 -13.74 -11.94
N LEU A 99 -5.86 -15.01 -11.65
CA LEU A 99 -6.71 -15.42 -10.52
C LEU A 99 -6.09 -15.01 -9.18
N LEU A 100 -4.79 -15.24 -9.01
CA LEU A 100 -4.05 -14.81 -7.83
C LEU A 100 -3.94 -13.29 -7.77
N GLY A 101 -3.75 -12.59 -8.90
CA GLY A 101 -3.81 -11.13 -8.96
C GLY A 101 -5.17 -10.55 -8.56
N ALA A 102 -6.28 -11.21 -8.90
CA ALA A 102 -7.60 -10.83 -8.40
C ALA A 102 -7.77 -11.12 -6.90
N ALA A 103 -7.28 -12.25 -6.40
CA ALA A 103 -7.33 -12.57 -4.97
C ALA A 103 -6.52 -11.56 -4.14
N VAL A 104 -5.30 -11.24 -4.59
CA VAL A 104 -4.43 -10.25 -3.97
C VAL A 104 -5.02 -8.83 -4.08
N GLY A 105 -5.56 -8.46 -5.25
CA GLY A 105 -6.23 -7.17 -5.43
C GLY A 105 -7.51 -7.02 -4.60
N LEU A 106 -8.24 -8.12 -4.36
CA LEU A 106 -9.38 -8.14 -3.44
C LEU A 106 -8.92 -8.00 -1.98
N ALA A 107 -7.84 -8.66 -1.59
CA ALA A 107 -7.25 -8.50 -0.27
C ALA A 107 -6.76 -7.06 -0.04
N GLU A 108 -6.01 -6.48 -0.97
CA GLU A 108 -5.54 -5.09 -0.92
C GLU A 108 -6.72 -4.10 -0.88
N GLY A 109 -7.71 -4.29 -1.76
CA GLY A 109 -8.93 -3.49 -1.80
C GLY A 109 -9.74 -3.59 -0.51
N GLY A 110 -9.83 -4.78 0.09
CA GLY A 110 -10.51 -5.03 1.35
C GLY A 110 -9.82 -4.36 2.54
N ILE A 111 -8.48 -4.39 2.57
CA ILE A 111 -7.69 -3.69 3.59
C ILE A 111 -7.91 -2.18 3.49
N ILE A 112 -7.80 -1.60 2.28
CA ILE A 112 -8.02 -0.16 2.07
C ILE A 112 -9.46 0.23 2.46
N ALA A 113 -10.45 -0.54 2.02
CA ALA A 113 -11.84 -0.33 2.36
C ALA A 113 -12.08 -0.37 3.88
N GLY A 114 -11.57 -1.39 4.56
CA GLY A 114 -11.69 -1.56 6.01
C GLY A 114 -11.01 -0.43 6.79
N LEU A 115 -9.80 -0.03 6.38
CA LEU A 115 -9.08 1.09 6.97
C LEU A 115 -9.86 2.40 6.81
N LEU A 116 -10.45 2.62 5.63
CA LEU A 116 -11.24 3.81 5.33
C LEU A 116 -12.51 3.85 6.17
N VAL A 117 -13.20 2.72 6.38
CA VAL A 117 -14.35 2.62 7.30
C VAL A 117 -13.93 2.91 8.74
N TYR A 118 -12.82 2.32 9.20
CA TYR A 118 -12.30 2.55 10.55
C TYR A 118 -11.97 4.02 10.78
N PHE A 119 -11.30 4.64 9.81
CA PHE A 119 -10.94 6.06 9.87
C PHE A 119 -12.17 6.96 9.84
N LEU A 120 -13.17 6.67 8.98
CA LEU A 120 -14.44 7.39 8.96
C LEU A 120 -15.23 7.23 10.25
N LYS A 121 -15.21 6.04 10.86
CA LYS A 121 -15.88 5.79 12.15
C LYS A 121 -15.19 6.59 13.26
N ASN A 122 -13.86 6.62 13.27
CA ASN A 122 -13.10 7.35 14.27
C ASN A 122 -13.28 8.87 14.12
N TRP A 123 -13.20 9.41 12.90
CA TRP A 123 -13.39 10.85 12.62
C TRP A 123 -14.84 11.29 12.71
N GLY A 124 -15.79 10.46 12.26
CA GLY A 124 -17.21 10.74 12.31
C GLY A 124 -17.78 10.74 13.74
N LEU A 125 -17.13 10.05 14.68
CA LEU A 125 -17.48 10.10 16.10
C LEU A 125 -16.88 11.34 16.79
N SER A 126 -15.71 11.83 16.34
CA SER A 126 -15.09 13.07 16.86
C SER A 126 -15.79 14.36 16.39
N ALA A 127 -16.57 14.31 15.31
CA ALA A 127 -17.35 15.46 14.83
C ALA A 127 -18.70 15.66 15.56
N LEU A 128 -19.08 14.72 16.43
CA LEU A 128 -20.32 14.75 17.22
C LEU A 128 -20.07 14.87 18.73
N GLY A 129 -18.81 14.99 19.16
CA GLY A 129 -18.40 15.20 20.55
C GLY A 129 -18.13 16.66 20.86
#